data_AF-A0A0C3Q2R7-F1
#
_entry.id   AF-A0A0C3Q2R7-F1
#
_cell.length_a   1.000
_cell.length_b   1.000
_cell.length_c   1.000
_cell.angle_alpha   90.00
_cell.angle_beta   90.00
_cell.angle_gamma   90.00
#
_symmetry.space_group_name_H-M   'P 1'
#
loop_
_entity.id
_entity.type
_entity.pdbx_description
1 polymer ?
#
loop_
_entity_poly.entity_id
_entity_poly.type
_entity_poly.pdbx_seq_one_letter_code
_entity_poly.pdbx_strand_id
1 'polypeptide(L)'
;ELKNASITWHYRASDPDWGSFQCKQCLDLLQTNLVPKRPIEVLVGKKNLEVRPIAINKGEIVKRLLYTNPDAEWVFCAGDDKTDEDMFRALCQLRPSVVANQEVIMQPPISASLTISPSATPPKLEPVKLIISPDAVFSTAVGLPTKKTLAVWHEQSPRDIVHAMLELVGEGGESSHSTLPPKDGETLEAAVAAALKEAPAAEPKL
;
A
#
# COMPACT_ATOMS: atom_id res chain seq x y z
N GLU A 1 -14.71 10.45 -10.38
CA GLU A 1 -13.30 10.85 -10.46
C GLU A 1 -12.63 10.01 -11.54
N LEU A 2 -12.01 10.66 -12.52
CA LEU A 2 -11.23 9.99 -13.56
C LEU A 2 -9.75 10.14 -13.21
N LYS A 3 -9.05 9.03 -13.05
CA LYS A 3 -7.60 8.98 -12.87
C LYS A 3 -6.95 8.48 -14.16
N ASN A 4 -5.62 8.55 -14.24
CA ASN A 4 -4.88 8.13 -15.45
C ASN A 4 -5.12 6.66 -15.82
N ALA A 5 -5.28 5.77 -14.83
CA ALA A 5 -5.40 4.32 -15.05
C ALA A 5 -6.59 3.68 -14.32
N SER A 6 -7.46 4.47 -13.68
CA SER A 6 -8.65 3.95 -13.00
C SER A 6 -9.77 4.98 -12.97
N ILE A 7 -10.98 4.50 -12.71
CA ILE A 7 -12.17 5.34 -12.56
C ILE A 7 -12.78 5.04 -11.20
N THR A 8 -13.00 6.08 -10.39
CA THR A 8 -13.63 5.96 -9.08
C THR A 8 -14.94 6.73 -9.05
N TRP A 9 -16.04 6.04 -8.77
CA TRP A 9 -17.34 6.64 -8.51
C TRP A 9 -17.55 6.77 -7.01
N HIS A 10 -17.73 8.00 -6.53
CA HIS A 10 -17.95 8.31 -5.12
C HIS A 10 -19.43 8.54 -4.88
N TYR A 11 -19.97 7.93 -3.82
CA TYR A 11 -21.38 8.10 -3.41
C TYR A 11 -21.50 8.55 -1.95
N ARG A 12 -20.42 9.14 -1.39
CA ARG A 12 -20.39 9.63 0.00
C ARG A 12 -21.38 10.79 0.25
N ALA A 13 -21.60 11.65 -0.75
CA ALA A 13 -22.51 12.79 -0.65
C ALA A 13 -23.96 12.45 -1.05
N SER A 14 -24.24 11.20 -1.40
CA SER A 14 -25.59 10.73 -1.72
C SER A 14 -26.35 10.38 -0.44
N ASP A 15 -27.68 10.29 -0.55
CA ASP A 15 -28.49 9.66 0.50
C ASP A 15 -27.90 8.29 0.88
N PRO A 16 -27.73 7.96 2.18
CA PRO A 16 -27.01 6.76 2.61
C PRO A 16 -27.60 5.46 2.08
N ASP A 17 -28.92 5.34 2.05
CA ASP A 17 -29.62 4.13 1.64
C ASP A 17 -29.65 4.04 0.12
N TRP A 18 -30.01 5.11 -0.55
CA TRP A 18 -30.04 5.19 -2.01
C TRP A 18 -28.66 5.02 -2.64
N GLY A 19 -27.63 5.69 -2.09
CA GLY A 19 -26.25 5.57 -2.55
C GLY A 19 -25.73 4.14 -2.41
N SER A 20 -26.04 3.48 -1.29
CA SER A 20 -25.66 2.09 -1.07
C SER A 20 -26.42 1.12 -1.99
N PHE A 21 -27.72 1.38 -2.23
CA PHE A 21 -28.53 0.63 -3.19
C PHE A 21 -27.97 0.75 -4.61
N GLN A 22 -27.71 1.97 -5.08
CA GLN A 22 -27.17 2.21 -6.42
C GLN A 22 -25.75 1.67 -6.59
N CYS A 23 -24.94 1.67 -5.53
CA CYS A 23 -23.63 1.01 -5.57
C CYS A 23 -23.73 -0.49 -5.82
N LYS A 24 -24.71 -1.19 -5.24
CA LYS A 24 -24.92 -2.62 -5.50
C LYS A 24 -25.37 -2.85 -6.94
N GLN A 25 -26.33 -2.07 -7.43
CA GLN A 25 -26.81 -2.16 -8.81
C GLN A 25 -25.69 -1.90 -9.83
N CYS A 26 -24.86 -0.88 -9.59
CA CYS A 26 -23.72 -0.56 -10.44
C CYS A 26 -22.68 -1.69 -10.42
N LEU A 27 -22.35 -2.20 -9.23
CA LEU A 27 -21.44 -3.33 -9.09
C LEU A 27 -21.92 -4.56 -9.88
N ASP A 28 -23.18 -4.95 -9.72
CA ASP A 28 -23.76 -6.12 -10.40
C ASP A 28 -23.73 -5.96 -11.92
N LEU A 29 -24.01 -4.74 -12.41
CA LEU A 29 -23.96 -4.42 -13.83
C LEU A 29 -22.53 -4.52 -14.38
N LEU A 30 -21.54 -3.98 -13.67
CA LEU A 30 -20.13 -4.04 -14.08
C LEU A 30 -19.60 -5.48 -14.03
N GLN A 31 -19.91 -6.23 -12.97
CA GLN A 31 -19.47 -7.61 -12.79
C GLN A 31 -20.08 -8.55 -13.83
N THR A 32 -21.34 -8.34 -14.21
CA THR A 32 -22.02 -9.20 -15.18
C THR A 32 -21.61 -8.88 -16.62
N ASN A 33 -21.48 -7.58 -16.95
CA ASN A 33 -21.37 -7.16 -18.35
C ASN A 33 -19.95 -6.83 -18.80
N LEU A 34 -19.09 -6.32 -17.92
CA LEU A 34 -17.77 -5.82 -18.30
C LEU A 34 -16.62 -6.72 -17.83
N VAL A 35 -16.65 -7.18 -16.58
CA VAL A 35 -15.57 -8.01 -16.01
C VAL A 35 -15.27 -9.25 -16.85
N PRO A 36 -16.26 -10.01 -17.39
CA PRO A 36 -15.97 -11.19 -18.20
C PRO A 36 -15.39 -10.87 -19.59
N LYS A 37 -15.53 -9.61 -20.04
CA LYS A 37 -15.18 -9.18 -21.40
C LYS A 37 -13.90 -8.34 -21.46
N ARG A 38 -13.40 -7.87 -20.31
CA ARG A 38 -12.29 -6.91 -20.22
C ARG A 38 -11.36 -7.30 -19.06
N PRO A 39 -10.04 -7.08 -19.19
CA PRO A 39 -9.07 -7.37 -18.13
C PRO A 39 -9.10 -6.31 -17.01
N ILE A 40 -10.26 -6.16 -16.37
CA ILE A 40 -10.51 -5.17 -15.33
C ILE A 40 -11.01 -5.84 -14.07
N GLU A 41 -10.83 -5.17 -12.94
CA GLU A 41 -11.45 -5.53 -11.68
C GLU A 41 -12.24 -4.36 -11.10
N VAL A 42 -13.25 -4.69 -10.29
CA VAL A 42 -14.13 -3.72 -9.63
C VAL A 42 -13.93 -3.84 -8.13
N LEU A 43 -13.51 -2.75 -7.51
CA LEU A 43 -13.21 -2.63 -6.10
C LEU A 43 -14.32 -1.85 -5.40
N VAL A 44 -14.84 -2.43 -4.32
CA VAL A 44 -15.77 -1.74 -3.42
C VAL A 44 -14.96 -1.17 -2.26
N GLY A 45 -14.87 0.16 -2.20
CA GLY A 45 -14.16 0.87 -1.14
C GLY A 45 -15.10 1.57 -0.16
N LYS A 46 -14.52 2.43 0.70
CA LYS A 46 -15.24 3.21 1.71
C LYS A 46 -16.08 4.29 1.02
N LYS A 47 -17.35 3.98 0.72
CA LYS A 47 -18.31 4.85 0.01
C LYS A 47 -17.88 5.24 -1.41
N ASN A 48 -17.20 4.31 -2.10
CA ASN A 48 -16.87 4.43 -3.50
C ASN A 48 -16.84 3.06 -4.21
N LEU A 49 -16.85 3.11 -5.54
CA LEU A 49 -16.66 1.98 -6.44
C LEU A 49 -15.53 2.35 -7.41
N GLU A 50 -14.47 1.56 -7.46
CA GLU A 50 -13.33 1.80 -8.35
C GLU A 50 -13.19 0.69 -9.37
N VAL A 51 -12.89 1.06 -10.61
CA VAL A 51 -12.57 0.13 -11.70
C VAL A 51 -11.13 0.38 -12.13
N ARG A 52 -10.31 -0.67 -12.12
CA ARG A 52 -8.90 -0.61 -12.55
C ARG A 52 -8.52 -1.84 -13.38
N PRO A 53 -7.44 -1.79 -14.19
CA PRO A 53 -6.89 -2.96 -14.86
C PRO A 53 -6.43 -4.02 -13.85
N ILE A 54 -6.72 -5.30 -14.12
CA ILE A 54 -6.38 -6.40 -13.21
C ILE A 54 -4.87 -6.57 -12.98
N ALA A 55 -4.05 -6.20 -13.97
CA ALA A 55 -2.60 -6.28 -13.90
C ALA A 55 -1.95 -5.21 -13.02
N ILE A 56 -2.72 -4.20 -12.56
CA ILE A 56 -2.21 -3.06 -11.80
C ILE A 56 -2.79 -3.12 -10.40
N ASN A 57 -1.98 -3.52 -9.43
CA ASN A 57 -2.33 -3.51 -8.01
C ASN A 57 -1.10 -3.17 -7.16
N LYS A 58 -1.33 -2.82 -5.89
CA LYS A 58 -0.24 -2.41 -4.98
C LYS A 58 0.75 -3.55 -4.71
N GLY A 59 0.31 -4.80 -4.75
CA GLY A 59 1.17 -5.99 -4.64
C GLY A 59 2.19 -6.10 -5.77
N GLU A 60 1.80 -5.83 -7.01
CA GLU A 60 2.73 -5.79 -8.15
C GLU A 60 3.77 -4.68 -8.04
N ILE A 61 3.44 -3.58 -7.35
CA ILE A 61 4.42 -2.52 -7.04
C ILE A 61 5.44 -3.01 -6.01
N VAL A 62 4.97 -3.62 -4.91
CA VAL A 62 5.85 -4.22 -3.90
C VAL A 62 6.80 -5.24 -4.53
N LYS A 63 6.27 -6.12 -5.38
CA LYS A 63 7.10 -7.11 -6.08
C LYS A 63 8.18 -6.46 -6.94
N ARG A 64 7.84 -5.39 -7.66
CA ARG A 64 8.80 -4.65 -8.48
C ARG A 64 9.89 -3.99 -7.64
N LEU A 65 9.51 -3.38 -6.51
CA LEU A 65 10.47 -2.75 -5.60
C LEU A 65 11.48 -3.77 -5.07
N LEU A 66 11.02 -4.94 -4.65
CA LEU A 66 11.89 -6.04 -4.20
C LEU A 66 12.78 -6.57 -5.33
N TYR A 67 12.21 -6.80 -6.51
CA TYR A 67 12.97 -7.24 -7.67
C TYR A 67 14.06 -6.24 -8.08
N THR A 68 13.80 -4.94 -7.94
CA THR A 68 14.75 -3.87 -8.28
C THR A 68 15.81 -3.65 -7.20
N ASN A 69 15.50 -4.00 -5.94
CA ASN A 69 16.39 -3.84 -4.78
C ASN A 69 16.59 -5.20 -4.08
N PRO A 70 17.32 -6.13 -4.71
CA PRO A 70 17.48 -7.49 -4.17
C PRO A 70 18.33 -7.57 -2.91
N ASP A 71 19.11 -6.53 -2.65
CA ASP A 71 19.93 -6.29 -1.49
C ASP A 71 19.16 -5.69 -0.30
N ALA A 72 17.84 -5.48 -0.43
CA ALA A 72 17.02 -5.02 0.69
C ALA A 72 17.08 -6.00 1.87
N GLU A 73 17.62 -5.55 3.00
CA GLU A 73 17.75 -6.34 4.22
C GLU A 73 16.56 -6.17 5.16
N TRP A 74 15.76 -5.12 4.96
CA TRP A 74 14.63 -4.76 5.81
C TRP A 74 13.50 -4.14 4.99
N VAL A 75 12.27 -4.56 5.25
CA VAL A 75 11.07 -4.06 4.56
C VAL A 75 9.99 -3.77 5.57
N PHE A 76 9.52 -2.53 5.56
CA PHE A 76 8.31 -2.10 6.25
C PHE A 76 7.23 -1.71 5.24
N CYS A 77 6.02 -2.19 5.47
CA CYS A 77 4.86 -1.94 4.62
C CYS A 77 3.62 -1.74 5.48
N ALA A 78 2.97 -0.59 5.32
CA ALA A 78 1.75 -0.25 6.05
C ALA A 78 0.57 0.07 5.13
N GLY A 79 -0.64 -0.24 5.58
CA GLY A 79 -1.86 0.02 4.81
C GLY A 79 -3.16 -0.12 5.60
N ASP A 80 -4.18 0.70 5.28
CA ASP A 80 -5.44 0.80 6.01
C ASP A 80 -6.65 0.20 5.28
N ASP A 81 -6.55 -0.08 3.99
CA ASP A 81 -7.69 -0.47 3.15
C ASP A 81 -7.57 -1.88 2.57
N LYS A 82 -8.62 -2.28 1.83
CA LYS A 82 -8.69 -3.62 1.21
C LYS A 82 -7.68 -3.78 0.07
N THR A 83 -7.27 -2.68 -0.57
CA THR A 83 -6.30 -2.72 -1.67
C THR A 83 -4.87 -2.97 -1.16
N ASP A 84 -4.60 -2.62 0.10
CA ASP A 84 -3.31 -2.88 0.76
C ASP A 84 -3.08 -4.36 1.04
N GLU A 85 -4.15 -5.16 1.09
CA GLU A 85 -4.05 -6.62 1.22
C GLU A 85 -3.26 -7.25 0.06
N ASP A 86 -3.23 -6.61 -1.12
CA ASP A 86 -2.38 -7.06 -2.23
C ASP A 86 -0.89 -6.88 -1.91
N MET A 87 -0.51 -5.82 -1.18
CA MET A 87 0.86 -5.62 -0.69
C MET A 87 1.23 -6.70 0.32
N PHE A 88 0.36 -6.92 1.31
CA PHE A 88 0.61 -7.90 2.36
C PHE A 88 0.68 -9.32 1.79
N ARG A 89 -0.18 -9.66 0.82
CA ARG A 89 -0.12 -10.95 0.12
C ARG A 89 1.20 -11.16 -0.61
N ALA A 90 1.71 -10.13 -1.28
CA ALA A 90 3.01 -10.20 -1.97
C ALA A 90 4.15 -10.44 -0.99
N LEU A 91 4.12 -9.80 0.18
CA LEU A 91 5.13 -9.97 1.24
C LEU A 91 5.01 -11.33 1.93
N CYS A 92 3.81 -11.86 2.15
CA CYS A 92 3.61 -13.18 2.73
C CYS A 92 4.21 -14.29 1.87
N GLN A 93 4.26 -14.13 0.55
CA GLN A 93 4.90 -15.09 -0.36
C GLN A 93 6.42 -15.16 -0.18
N LEU A 94 7.03 -14.16 0.47
CA LEU A 94 8.46 -14.16 0.78
C LEU A 94 8.80 -14.92 2.05
N ARG A 95 7.82 -15.23 2.92
CA ARG A 95 8.05 -16.06 4.09
C ARG A 95 8.02 -17.52 3.67
N PRO A 96 9.15 -18.25 3.62
CA PRO A 96 9.13 -19.68 3.36
C PRO A 96 8.29 -20.35 4.44
N SER A 97 7.43 -21.27 4.02
CA SER A 97 6.80 -22.21 4.93
C SER A 97 7.88 -23.07 5.57
N VAL A 98 8.36 -22.69 6.76
CA VAL A 98 9.05 -23.52 7.77
C VAL A 98 10.42 -24.12 7.39
N VAL A 99 10.86 -24.06 6.13
CA VAL A 99 12.19 -24.54 5.74
C VAL A 99 13.22 -23.43 5.94
N ALA A 100 13.86 -23.44 7.11
CA ALA A 100 15.03 -22.61 7.39
C ALA A 100 16.11 -22.84 6.30
N ASN A 101 16.72 -21.76 5.80
CA ASN A 101 17.76 -21.74 4.75
C ASN A 101 17.35 -21.87 3.27
N GLN A 102 16.08 -21.71 2.89
CA GLN A 102 15.75 -21.63 1.47
C GLN A 102 16.03 -20.23 0.89
N GLU A 103 16.91 -20.15 -0.11
CA GLU A 103 17.15 -18.92 -0.86
C GLU A 103 15.87 -18.47 -1.57
N VAL A 104 15.51 -17.19 -1.41
CA VAL A 104 14.31 -16.63 -2.04
C VAL A 104 14.68 -16.12 -3.43
N ILE A 105 14.34 -16.92 -4.46
CA ILE A 105 14.49 -16.52 -5.87
C ILE A 105 13.19 -15.93 -6.37
N MET A 106 13.24 -14.67 -6.77
CA MET A 106 12.11 -13.92 -7.30
C MET A 106 12.10 -13.94 -8.83
N GLN A 107 10.98 -14.38 -9.39
CA GLN A 107 10.71 -14.25 -10.83
C GLN A 107 10.37 -12.80 -11.18
N PRO A 108 10.71 -12.33 -12.40
CA PRO A 108 10.36 -10.98 -12.82
C PRO A 108 8.85 -10.71 -12.71
N PRO A 109 8.42 -9.66 -11.99
CA PRO A 109 7.01 -9.36 -11.84
C PRO A 109 6.43 -8.79 -13.14
N ILE A 110 5.10 -8.88 -13.29
CA ILE A 110 4.40 -8.39 -14.49
C ILE A 110 4.66 -6.90 -14.66
N SER A 111 4.65 -6.16 -13.55
CA SER A 111 4.94 -4.72 -13.50
C SER A 111 6.36 -4.36 -13.98
N ALA A 112 7.35 -5.25 -13.87
CA ALA A 112 8.68 -4.99 -14.42
C ALA A 112 8.63 -4.99 -15.97
N SER A 113 8.01 -6.01 -16.55
CA SER A 113 7.83 -6.14 -18.01
C SER A 113 7.06 -4.96 -18.61
N LEU A 114 6.07 -4.42 -17.90
CA LEU A 114 5.27 -3.28 -18.36
C LEU A 114 6.04 -1.96 -18.43
N THR A 115 7.23 -1.88 -17.84
CA THR A 115 8.04 -0.65 -17.79
C THR A 115 9.29 -0.67 -18.66
N ILE A 116 9.55 -1.80 -19.32
CA ILE A 116 10.62 -1.90 -20.30
C ILE A 116 10.28 -1.01 -21.49
N SER A 117 11.19 -0.08 -21.82
CA SER A 117 11.06 0.71 -23.03
C SER A 117 11.15 -0.22 -24.26
N PRO A 118 10.29 -0.03 -25.28
CA PRO A 118 10.34 -0.81 -26.51
C PRO A 118 11.61 -0.44 -27.30
N SER A 119 12.73 -1.05 -26.92
CA SER A 119 14.00 -1.02 -27.63
C SER A 119 14.01 -2.15 -28.68
N ALA A 120 14.83 -1.98 -29.73
CA ALA A 120 15.06 -3.03 -30.74
C ALA A 120 15.53 -4.37 -30.14
N THR A 121 16.13 -4.33 -28.94
CA THR A 121 16.43 -5.50 -28.12
C THR A 121 15.94 -5.23 -26.69
N PRO A 122 14.75 -5.70 -26.29
CA PRO A 122 14.30 -5.51 -24.92
C PRO A 122 15.22 -6.27 -23.95
N PRO A 123 15.63 -5.66 -22.82
CA PRO A 123 16.43 -6.35 -21.80
C PRO A 123 15.68 -7.59 -21.32
N LYS A 124 16.38 -8.73 -21.34
CA LYS A 124 15.85 -9.99 -20.82
C LYS A 124 15.79 -9.90 -19.30
N LEU A 125 14.60 -10.01 -18.73
CA LEU A 125 14.42 -10.05 -17.28
C LEU A 125 14.79 -11.46 -16.78
N GLU A 126 15.83 -11.54 -15.96
CA GLU A 126 16.28 -12.79 -15.34
C GLU A 126 15.76 -12.88 -13.89
N PRO A 127 15.56 -14.08 -13.32
CA PRO A 127 15.22 -14.23 -11.92
C PRO A 127 16.32 -13.64 -11.01
N VAL A 128 15.92 -13.04 -9.89
CA VAL A 128 16.84 -12.38 -8.95
C VAL A 128 16.75 -13.04 -7.58
N LYS A 129 17.91 -13.26 -6.94
CA LYS A 129 17.98 -13.76 -5.56
C LYS A 129 17.82 -12.59 -4.59
N LEU A 130 16.84 -12.69 -3.70
CA LEU A 130 16.62 -11.71 -2.63
C LEU A 130 17.45 -12.09 -1.40
N ILE A 131 18.07 -11.11 -0.75
CA ILE A 131 18.82 -11.29 0.51
C ILE A 131 17.88 -11.23 1.73
N ILE A 132 16.69 -10.66 1.57
CA ILE A 132 15.75 -10.39 2.65
C ILE A 132 15.38 -11.65 3.46
N SER A 133 15.50 -11.53 4.79
CA SER A 133 15.02 -12.55 5.71
C SER A 133 13.51 -12.39 5.97
N PRO A 134 12.76 -13.49 6.15
CA PRO A 134 11.34 -13.46 6.53
C PRO A 134 11.05 -12.63 7.79
N ASP A 135 11.99 -12.62 8.73
CA ASP A 135 11.91 -11.89 10.00
C ASP A 135 12.16 -10.39 9.83
N ALA A 136 12.71 -9.98 8.68
CA ALA A 136 12.96 -8.59 8.34
C ALA A 136 11.81 -7.95 7.53
N VAL A 137 10.67 -8.64 7.43
CA VAL A 137 9.47 -8.17 6.74
C VAL A 137 8.38 -7.81 7.74
N PHE A 138 8.10 -6.51 7.84
CA PHE A 138 7.13 -5.91 8.74
C PHE A 138 5.93 -5.40 7.96
N SER A 139 4.89 -6.22 7.85
CA SER A 139 3.61 -5.83 7.27
C SER A 139 2.62 -5.41 8.36
N THR A 140 2.10 -4.19 8.28
CA THR A 140 1.31 -3.54 9.33
C THR A 140 -0.02 -3.02 8.79
N ALA A 141 -1.13 -3.55 9.28
CA ALA A 141 -2.45 -3.04 8.95
C ALA A 141 -2.83 -1.87 9.86
N VAL A 142 -3.37 -0.80 9.29
CA VAL A 142 -3.95 0.31 10.06
C VAL A 142 -5.43 0.07 10.28
N GLY A 143 -5.85 0.15 11.53
CA GLY A 143 -7.23 0.05 11.97
C GLY A 143 -7.40 -0.79 13.23
N LEU A 144 -8.66 -1.11 13.54
CA LEU A 144 -8.99 -1.89 14.73
C LEU A 144 -8.28 -3.26 14.72
N PRO A 145 -7.85 -3.78 15.88
CA PRO A 145 -7.26 -5.13 15.97
C PRO A 145 -8.16 -6.26 15.46
N THR A 146 -9.48 -6.03 15.42
CA THR A 146 -10.47 -6.98 14.88
C THR A 146 -10.54 -6.99 13.36
N LYS A 147 -9.84 -6.08 12.68
CA LYS A 147 -9.77 -6.01 11.22
C LYS A 147 -9.07 -7.25 10.68
N LYS A 148 -9.79 -8.03 9.86
CA LYS A 148 -9.20 -9.14 9.11
C LYS A 148 -8.20 -8.59 8.08
N THR A 149 -6.99 -9.12 8.10
CA THR A 149 -5.90 -8.71 7.21
C THR A 149 -4.87 -9.83 7.07
N LEU A 150 -4.06 -9.76 6.02
CA LEU A 150 -2.86 -10.57 5.82
C LEU A 150 -1.60 -9.94 6.45
N ALA A 151 -1.67 -8.70 6.94
CA ALA A 151 -0.59 -8.09 7.71
C ALA A 151 -0.31 -8.88 9.00
N VAL A 152 0.94 -8.86 9.46
CA VAL A 152 1.34 -9.53 10.71
C VAL A 152 1.05 -8.66 11.93
N TRP A 153 1.19 -7.35 11.75
CA TRP A 153 1.03 -6.36 12.81
C TRP A 153 -0.19 -5.49 12.54
N HIS A 154 -0.70 -4.86 13.60
CA HIS A 154 -1.73 -3.83 13.50
C HIS A 154 -1.31 -2.60 14.27
N GLU A 155 -1.64 -1.44 13.69
CA GLU A 155 -1.61 -0.16 14.39
C GLU A 155 -2.98 0.50 14.35
N GLN A 156 -3.38 1.14 15.45
CA GLN A 156 -4.73 1.69 15.56
C GLN A 156 -4.91 2.92 14.68
N SER A 157 -3.86 3.72 14.53
CA SER A 157 -3.91 4.96 13.78
C SER A 157 -2.65 5.18 12.93
N PRO A 158 -2.74 6.01 11.87
CA PRO A 158 -1.56 6.43 11.12
C PRO A 158 -0.52 7.17 11.98
N ARG A 159 -0.94 7.80 13.10
CA ARG A 159 -0.03 8.55 13.98
C ARG A 159 0.94 7.63 14.69
N ASP A 160 0.47 6.47 15.12
CA ASP A 160 1.29 5.48 15.84
C ASP A 160 2.41 4.95 14.93
N ILE A 161 2.11 4.75 13.65
CA ILE A 161 3.13 4.40 12.64
C ILE A 161 4.18 5.50 12.51
N VAL A 162 3.75 6.76 12.39
CA VAL A 162 4.69 7.89 12.27
C VAL A 162 5.59 7.96 13.51
N HIS A 163 5.02 7.80 14.70
CA HIS A 163 5.78 7.80 15.95
C HIS A 163 6.83 6.68 15.97
N ALA A 164 6.43 5.45 15.64
CA ALA A 164 7.36 4.31 15.59
C ALA A 164 8.48 4.52 14.56
N MET A 165 8.20 5.17 13.42
CA MET A 165 9.22 5.50 12.42
C MET A 165 10.16 6.61 12.90
N LEU A 166 9.66 7.61 13.64
CA LEU A 166 10.50 8.68 14.21
C LEU A 166 11.42 8.15 15.32
N GLU A 167 10.92 7.25 16.16
CA GLU A 167 11.74 6.54 17.15
C GLU A 167 12.86 5.73 16.47
N LEU A 168 12.55 5.05 15.36
CA LEU A 168 13.53 4.29 14.58
C LEU A 168 14.66 5.18 14.02
N VAL A 169 14.35 6.40 13.60
CA VAL A 169 15.31 7.36 13.04
C VAL A 169 16.11 8.09 14.14
N GLY A 170 15.74 7.92 15.41
CA GLY A 170 16.42 8.56 16.54
C GLY A 170 16.00 10.01 16.77
N GLU A 171 14.92 10.47 16.13
CA GLU A 171 14.30 11.79 16.37
C GLU A 171 13.23 11.74 17.48
N GLY A 172 13.03 10.57 18.09
CA GLY A 172 12.26 10.42 19.33
C GLY A 172 13.00 11.09 20.48
N GLY A 173 12.84 12.40 20.63
CA GLY A 173 13.38 13.16 21.76
C GLY A 173 13.00 12.51 23.09
N GLU A 174 13.96 12.48 24.00
CA GLU A 174 13.80 12.01 25.38
C GLU A 174 12.49 12.54 26.00
N SER A 175 11.52 11.66 26.19
CA SER A 175 10.46 11.86 27.17
C SER A 175 10.41 10.67 28.10
N SER A 176 11.36 10.65 29.03
CA SER A 176 11.14 10.00 30.32
C SER A 176 9.96 10.68 31.01
N HIS A 177 8.78 10.06 31.01
CA HIS A 177 8.02 9.74 32.23
C HIS A 177 6.62 9.17 31.93
N SER A 178 6.38 8.00 32.51
CA SER A 178 5.13 7.53 33.15
C SER A 178 3.78 8.01 32.60
N THR A 179 2.95 7.04 32.22
CA THR A 179 1.47 6.99 32.40
C THR A 179 0.83 8.29 32.91
N LEU A 180 0.27 9.09 31.98
CA LEU A 180 -1.02 9.81 32.04
C LEU A 180 -1.19 10.63 30.74
N PRO A 181 -2.43 10.88 30.26
CA PRO A 181 -2.65 11.53 28.97
C PRO A 181 -2.42 13.05 29.07
N PRO A 182 -1.83 13.71 28.06
CA PRO A 182 -1.79 15.15 28.01
C PRO A 182 -3.17 15.72 27.64
N LYS A 183 -3.60 16.70 28.43
CA LYS A 183 -4.71 17.59 28.10
C LYS A 183 -4.22 18.67 27.11
N ASP A 184 -5.11 19.02 26.19
CA ASP A 184 -5.14 20.29 25.43
C ASP A 184 -4.22 20.44 24.20
N GLY A 185 -4.68 19.89 23.07
CA GLY A 185 -5.31 20.68 21.99
C GLY A 185 -4.49 21.55 21.02
N GLU A 186 -3.39 22.20 21.38
CA GLU A 186 -2.94 23.38 20.59
C GLU A 186 -1.50 23.37 20.06
N THR A 187 -0.72 22.31 20.27
CA THR A 187 0.72 22.31 19.90
C THR A 187 1.08 21.46 18.67
N LEU A 188 0.20 20.55 18.22
CA LEU A 188 0.52 19.67 17.08
C LEU A 188 0.39 20.33 15.71
N GLU A 189 -0.57 21.25 15.51
CA GLU A 189 -0.73 21.91 14.20
C GLU A 189 0.46 22.82 13.85
N ALA A 190 1.06 23.46 14.87
CA ALA A 190 2.24 24.31 14.67
C ALA A 190 3.48 23.50 14.25
N ALA A 191 3.66 22.30 14.82
CA ALA A 191 4.79 21.43 14.48
C ALA A 191 4.67 20.83 13.07
N VAL A 192 3.47 20.39 12.69
CA VAL A 192 3.20 19.86 11.33
C VAL A 192 3.31 20.96 10.27
N ALA A 193 2.86 22.18 10.58
CA ALA A 193 2.99 23.33 9.68
C ALA A 193 4.46 23.81 9.52
N ALA A 194 5.29 23.65 10.55
CA ALA A 194 6.72 23.95 10.47
C ALA A 194 7.46 22.93 9.58
N ALA A 195 7.20 21.63 9.75
CA ALA A 195 7.80 20.57 8.94
C ALA A 195 7.42 20.66 7.44
N LEU A 196 6.21 21.15 7.13
CA LEU A 196 5.78 21.37 5.74
C LEU A 196 6.37 22.63 5.08
N LYS A 197 6.91 23.58 5.87
CA LYS A 197 7.53 24.81 5.34
C LYS A 197 9.00 24.65 4.94
N GLU A 198 9.67 23.59 5.39
CA GLU A 198 11.10 23.34 5.08
C GLU A 198 11.33 22.47 3.83
N ALA A 199 10.27 22.03 3.14
CA ALA A 199 10.41 21.32 1.87
C ALA A 199 10.86 22.29 0.76
N PRO A 200 12.00 22.07 0.08
CA PRO A 200 12.42 22.93 -1.03
C PRO A 200 11.42 22.84 -2.18
N ALA A 201 10.97 24.00 -2.67
CA ALA A 201 10.07 24.12 -3.80
C ALA A 201 10.72 23.53 -5.06
N ALA A 202 10.20 22.41 -5.55
CA ALA A 202 10.55 21.87 -6.86
C ALA A 202 9.90 22.74 -7.96
N GLU A 203 10.70 23.52 -8.67
CA GLU A 203 10.25 24.25 -9.86
C GLU A 203 9.87 23.28 -10.99
N PRO A 204 8.82 23.60 -11.77
CA PRO A 204 8.43 22.79 -12.92
C PRO A 204 9.36 23.07 -14.10
N LYS A 205 10.09 22.04 -14.56
CA LYS A 205 10.73 22.08 -15.88
C LYS A 205 9.68 21.72 -16.94
N LEU A 206 9.54 22.63 -17.91
CA LEU A 206 8.69 22.53 -19.11
C LEU A 206 8.93 21.23 -19.91
#